data_AF-A0A229Y485-F1
#
_entry.id   AF-A0A229Y485-F1
#
_cell.length_a   1.000
_cell.length_b   1.000
_cell.length_c   1.000
_cell.angle_alpha   90.00
_cell.angle_beta   90.00
_cell.angle_gamma   90.00
#
_symmetry.space_group_name_H-M   'P 1'
#
loop_
_entity.id
_entity.type
_entity.pdbx_description
1 polymer ?
#
loop_
_entity_poly.entity_id
_entity_poly.type
_entity_poly.pdbx_seq_one_letter_code
_entity_poly.pdbx_strand_id
1 'polypeptide(L)'
;MSDIIRPSKETYDSVLCESYNLWLSYLDADDSGTLPFHCIELRNILSQTPSFLAHGIRPANESLSFDCVEKGTPPGPYDLLVKGKSKWETSNGLCDLEPKIAPHQLLLATQTPLKVEFAEQTPFTEWPIVQGLYGHDEGNYVTVLFLAWAYILSVRWTELLSRSSDHQCTVEYKMNGTIAKSRGKYDMKVAIGDDIEESEARWWRAILVGDKGWRITTDYKDKTYISPWSVSIQNGTLSHSSPIMCNNNPAPPSSETALKYLAKFCAHHRLYGQCSAALAATLYIPLLGGRLATLPVPKPATTSITRIQNPASFAFPRTQPSHMELVGEYGKFLSAYMTLSSDVWGMRSLLCSTFFNADIECNLVSAWLNPAFAVIDPILRNGDMAKLAAVLGRRQPRLATLWLGAIIMGMAKSELRDIKNGLTAVDLHAAAWTGTTQSFITLNPGASDAMNMLALLQLLGNPLANLTSATLSWKSRNMHYAIVIASDTTLGIGVSPTAQNYEIRGLAKLLQIKRS
;
A
#
# COMPACT_ATOMS: atom_id res chain seq x y z
N MET A 1 -15.89 -45.17 4.41
CA MET A 1 -15.76 -44.04 3.46
C MET A 1 -15.01 -42.94 4.20
N SER A 2 -13.84 -42.55 3.71
CA SER A 2 -13.13 -41.38 4.21
C SER A 2 -13.97 -40.13 3.94
N ASP A 3 -14.11 -39.28 4.95
CA ASP A 3 -14.72 -37.96 4.78
C ASP A 3 -13.81 -37.13 3.87
N ILE A 4 -14.25 -36.86 2.64
CA ILE A 4 -13.45 -36.15 1.62
C ILE A 4 -13.23 -34.69 2.04
N ILE A 5 -14.09 -34.15 2.92
CA ILE A 5 -14.01 -32.76 3.37
C ILE A 5 -12.94 -32.63 4.45
N ARG A 6 -12.84 -33.61 5.34
CA ARG A 6 -11.86 -33.61 6.42
C ARG A 6 -10.54 -34.23 5.93
N PRO A 7 -9.45 -33.45 5.80
CA PRO A 7 -8.18 -34.01 5.38
C PRO A 7 -7.73 -35.09 6.36
N SER A 8 -7.06 -36.11 5.82
CA SER A 8 -6.44 -37.13 6.67
C SER A 8 -5.42 -36.48 7.60
N LYS A 9 -5.19 -37.06 8.78
CA LYS A 9 -4.19 -36.55 9.71
C LYS A 9 -2.81 -36.48 9.05
N GLU A 10 -2.46 -37.50 8.27
CA GLU A 10 -1.19 -37.58 7.52
C GLU A 10 -1.05 -36.42 6.52
N THR A 11 -2.10 -36.14 5.74
CA THR A 11 -2.11 -35.02 4.79
C THR A 11 -1.99 -33.67 5.50
N TYR A 12 -2.74 -33.48 6.58
CA TYR A 12 -2.71 -32.26 7.38
C TYR A 12 -1.31 -32.03 7.98
N ASP A 13 -0.74 -33.05 8.61
CA ASP A 13 0.58 -33.00 9.24
C ASP A 13 1.69 -32.77 8.19
N SER A 14 1.55 -33.35 6.99
CA SER A 14 2.46 -33.12 5.87
C SER A 14 2.48 -31.66 5.44
N VAL A 15 1.31 -31.06 5.17
CA VAL A 15 1.21 -29.63 4.77
C VAL A 15 1.69 -28.71 5.88
N LEU A 16 1.40 -29.07 7.14
CA LEU A 16 1.88 -28.31 8.30
C LEU A 16 3.41 -28.30 8.37
N CYS A 17 4.05 -29.46 8.22
CA CYS A 17 5.50 -29.58 8.19
C CYS A 17 6.13 -28.86 6.98
N GLU A 18 5.53 -28.99 5.80
CA GLU A 18 5.99 -28.31 4.59
C GLU A 18 5.95 -26.79 4.75
N SER A 19 4.81 -26.27 5.21
CA SER A 19 4.67 -24.83 5.49
C SER A 19 5.68 -24.36 6.53
N TYR A 20 5.85 -25.11 7.63
CA TYR A 20 6.82 -24.75 8.67
C TYR A 20 8.25 -24.66 8.11
N ASN A 21 8.69 -25.67 7.36
CA ASN A 21 10.01 -25.69 6.73
C ASN A 21 10.18 -24.56 5.71
N LEU A 22 9.14 -24.26 4.93
CA LEU A 22 9.15 -23.15 3.99
C LEU A 22 9.36 -21.80 4.72
N TRP A 23 8.58 -21.52 5.76
CA TRP A 23 8.70 -20.27 6.50
C TRP A 23 10.01 -20.15 7.28
N LEU A 24 10.54 -21.26 7.81
CA LEU A 24 11.88 -21.30 8.39
C LEU A 24 12.97 -20.99 7.36
N SER A 25 12.85 -21.50 6.12
CA SER A 25 13.84 -21.21 5.09
C SER A 25 13.99 -19.70 4.81
N TYR A 26 12.91 -18.91 4.94
CA TYR A 26 12.98 -17.46 4.81
C TYR A 26 13.65 -16.77 6.00
N LEU A 27 13.60 -17.40 7.17
CA LEU A 27 14.28 -16.94 8.38
C LEU A 27 15.79 -17.19 8.29
N ASP A 28 16.18 -18.39 7.85
CA ASP A 28 17.56 -18.88 7.84
C ASP A 28 18.36 -18.40 6.61
N ALA A 29 17.68 -17.89 5.58
CA ALA A 29 18.31 -17.43 4.34
C ALA A 29 19.28 -16.23 4.51
N ASP A 30 19.34 -15.58 5.68
CA ASP A 30 20.36 -14.57 5.97
C ASP A 30 20.46 -14.25 7.49
N ASP A 31 21.57 -14.65 8.12
CA ASP A 31 21.90 -14.35 9.52
C ASP A 31 22.30 -12.86 9.75
N SER A 32 22.46 -12.06 8.69
CA SER A 32 23.05 -10.72 8.77
C SER A 32 22.10 -9.59 9.19
N GLY A 33 20.80 -9.87 9.34
CA GLY A 33 19.81 -8.82 9.65
C GLY A 33 19.63 -7.77 8.55
N THR A 34 20.05 -8.08 7.32
CA THR A 34 19.96 -7.18 6.16
C THR A 34 18.60 -7.29 5.45
N LEU A 35 18.17 -6.19 4.85
CA LEU A 35 16.99 -6.18 3.98
C LEU A 35 17.36 -6.68 2.57
N PRO A 36 16.61 -7.65 2.01
CA PRO A 36 16.74 -8.02 0.62
C PRO A 36 16.54 -6.84 -0.34
N PHE A 37 17.30 -6.78 -1.44
CA PHE A 37 17.24 -5.66 -2.39
C PHE A 37 15.83 -5.45 -2.98
N HIS A 38 15.07 -6.52 -3.24
CA HIS A 38 13.70 -6.42 -3.74
C HIS A 38 12.74 -5.72 -2.76
N CYS A 39 13.10 -5.55 -1.48
CA CYS A 39 12.32 -4.77 -0.51
C CYS A 39 12.25 -3.28 -0.88
N ILE A 40 13.13 -2.79 -1.74
CA ILE A 40 13.16 -1.39 -2.19
C ILE A 40 12.84 -1.23 -3.69
N GLU A 41 12.38 -2.28 -4.37
CA GLU A 41 12.01 -2.25 -5.79
C GLU A 41 10.51 -2.02 -6.00
N LEU A 42 10.05 -0.80 -5.67
CA LEU A 42 8.62 -0.48 -5.70
C LEU A 42 7.96 -0.70 -7.08
N ARG A 43 8.70 -0.55 -8.18
CA ARG A 43 8.17 -0.70 -9.54
C ARG A 43 7.57 -2.10 -9.81
N ASN A 44 8.08 -3.13 -9.13
CA ASN A 44 7.67 -4.51 -9.36
C ASN A 44 6.18 -4.76 -9.10
N ILE A 45 5.52 -3.91 -8.32
CA ILE A 45 4.10 -4.05 -8.03
C ILE A 45 3.18 -3.58 -9.16
N LEU A 46 3.61 -2.62 -9.98
CA LEU A 46 2.66 -1.86 -10.79
C LEU A 46 2.08 -2.62 -11.97
N SER A 47 2.76 -3.62 -12.54
CA SER A 47 2.26 -4.46 -13.65
C SER A 47 1.43 -3.69 -14.71
N GLN A 48 0.09 -3.80 -14.66
CA GLN A 48 -0.90 -3.18 -15.55
C GLN A 48 -1.76 -2.11 -14.85
N THR A 49 -1.29 -1.57 -13.72
CA THR A 49 -2.01 -0.59 -12.91
C THR A 49 -2.28 0.65 -13.76
N PRO A 50 -3.55 1.08 -13.89
CA PRO A 50 -3.88 2.22 -14.72
C PRO A 50 -3.41 3.53 -14.08
N SER A 51 -3.11 4.52 -14.91
CA SER A 51 -2.78 5.87 -14.44
C SER A 51 -3.98 6.54 -13.78
N PHE A 52 -3.74 7.23 -12.66
CA PHE A 52 -4.75 7.99 -11.93
C PHE A 52 -5.40 9.04 -12.83
N LEU A 53 -6.74 9.10 -12.78
CA LEU A 53 -7.58 9.95 -13.63
C LEU A 53 -7.23 9.84 -15.13
N ALA A 54 -6.89 8.63 -15.58
CA ALA A 54 -6.53 8.32 -16.97
C ALA A 54 -5.41 9.21 -17.54
N HIS A 55 -4.46 9.62 -16.68
CA HIS A 55 -3.31 10.41 -17.11
C HIS A 55 -2.53 9.70 -18.23
N GLY A 56 -2.21 10.45 -19.29
CA GLY A 56 -1.50 9.93 -20.47
C GLY A 56 -2.39 9.19 -21.48
N ILE A 57 -3.65 8.88 -21.14
CA ILE A 57 -4.60 8.25 -22.08
C ILE A 57 -5.39 9.32 -22.83
N ARG A 58 -5.84 10.37 -22.14
CA ARG A 58 -6.53 11.51 -22.76
C ARG A 58 -5.59 12.70 -22.98
N PRO A 59 -5.73 13.43 -24.10
CA PRO A 59 -4.99 14.67 -24.35
C PRO A 59 -5.08 15.66 -23.18
N ALA A 60 -3.98 16.35 -22.88
CA ALA A 60 -3.90 17.24 -21.72
C ALA A 60 -4.89 18.43 -21.77
N ASN A 61 -5.29 18.84 -22.96
CA ASN A 61 -6.24 19.93 -23.22
C ASN A 61 -7.72 19.50 -23.11
N GLU A 62 -8.01 18.21 -22.94
CA GLU A 62 -9.37 17.71 -22.79
C GLU A 62 -9.82 17.77 -21.33
N SER A 63 -10.98 18.38 -21.10
CA SER A 63 -11.64 18.40 -19.79
C SER A 63 -12.08 17.00 -19.37
N LEU A 64 -11.83 16.64 -18.12
CA LEU A 64 -12.25 15.38 -17.52
C LEU A 64 -13.62 15.53 -16.84
N SER A 65 -14.58 14.70 -17.24
CA SER A 65 -15.87 14.55 -16.55
C SER A 65 -15.98 13.15 -15.97
N PHE A 66 -16.30 13.05 -14.69
CA PHE A 66 -16.51 11.80 -13.97
C PHE A 66 -17.41 12.01 -12.76
N ASP A 67 -18.20 10.99 -12.42
CA ASP A 67 -19.09 11.05 -11.26
C ASP A 67 -18.35 10.83 -9.96
N CYS A 68 -18.72 11.59 -8.93
CA CYS A 68 -18.22 11.41 -7.57
C CYS A 68 -19.33 11.03 -6.57
N VAL A 69 -18.93 10.38 -5.48
CA VAL A 69 -19.78 10.07 -4.31
C VAL A 69 -19.12 10.61 -3.07
N GLU A 70 -19.89 11.35 -2.28
CA GLU A 70 -19.49 11.70 -0.92
C GLU A 70 -19.82 10.54 0.02
N LYS A 71 -18.85 10.11 0.82
CA LYS A 71 -18.99 9.05 1.82
C LYS A 71 -18.60 9.61 3.19
N GLY A 72 -19.52 9.58 4.13
CA GLY A 72 -19.33 10.10 5.49
C GLY A 72 -20.66 10.16 6.21
N THR A 73 -20.63 10.33 7.52
CA THR A 73 -21.84 10.53 8.34
C THR A 73 -21.98 12.00 8.70
N PRO A 74 -23.15 12.63 8.52
CA PRO A 74 -23.37 14.02 8.92
C PRO A 74 -23.05 14.23 10.41
N PRO A 75 -22.39 15.35 10.79
CA PRO A 75 -22.05 16.52 9.97
C PRO A 75 -20.73 16.43 9.18
N GLY A 76 -20.01 15.31 9.23
CA GLY A 76 -18.68 15.10 8.63
C GLY A 76 -17.75 14.37 9.59
N PRO A 77 -16.50 14.08 9.19
CA PRO A 77 -15.87 14.38 7.90
C PRO A 77 -16.38 13.50 6.75
N TYR A 78 -16.17 13.95 5.52
CA TYR A 78 -16.50 13.24 4.29
C TYR A 78 -15.26 12.88 3.47
N ASP A 79 -15.30 11.72 2.84
CA ASP A 79 -14.43 11.32 1.74
C ASP A 79 -15.16 11.47 0.41
N LEU A 80 -14.44 11.91 -0.61
CA LEU A 80 -14.92 12.00 -1.98
C LEU A 80 -14.35 10.82 -2.77
N LEU A 81 -15.23 9.99 -3.33
CA LEU A 81 -14.87 8.81 -4.12
C LEU A 81 -15.20 9.06 -5.59
N VAL A 82 -14.28 8.77 -6.50
CA VAL A 82 -14.57 8.74 -7.94
C VAL A 82 -15.20 7.40 -8.31
N LYS A 83 -16.28 7.44 -9.11
CA LYS A 83 -16.91 6.22 -9.64
C LYS A 83 -16.21 5.78 -10.92
N GLY A 84 -15.83 4.51 -10.94
CA GLY A 84 -15.35 3.80 -12.10
C GLY A 84 -16.17 2.54 -12.40
N LYS A 85 -15.89 1.94 -13.55
CA LYS A 85 -16.38 0.62 -13.93
C LYS A 85 -15.28 -0.13 -14.64
N SER A 86 -15.19 -1.43 -14.42
CA SER A 86 -14.34 -2.35 -15.18
C SER A 86 -15.22 -3.29 -16.00
N LYS A 87 -14.75 -3.66 -17.19
CA LYS A 87 -15.35 -4.70 -18.02
C LYS A 87 -14.48 -5.95 -17.93
N TRP A 88 -15.09 -7.07 -17.56
CA TRP A 88 -14.46 -8.38 -17.45
C TRP A 88 -15.00 -9.29 -18.53
N GLU A 89 -14.10 -9.84 -19.33
CA GLU A 89 -14.42 -10.69 -20.49
C GLU A 89 -13.68 -12.02 -20.36
N THR A 90 -14.22 -13.06 -20.97
CA THR A 90 -13.54 -14.36 -21.04
C THR A 90 -12.32 -14.25 -21.94
N SER A 91 -11.17 -14.69 -21.43
CA SER A 91 -9.87 -14.46 -22.08
C SER A 91 -9.69 -15.21 -23.40
N ASN A 92 -10.22 -16.44 -23.54
CA ASN A 92 -10.26 -17.24 -24.77
C ASN A 92 -11.18 -18.47 -24.58
N GLY A 93 -11.90 -18.90 -25.63
CA GLY A 93 -12.62 -20.19 -25.67
C GLY A 93 -14.06 -20.12 -26.21
N LEU A 94 -14.76 -21.26 -26.23
CA LEU A 94 -16.19 -21.44 -26.56
C LEU A 94 -17.14 -20.93 -25.45
N CYS A 95 -16.66 -20.02 -24.59
CA CYS A 95 -17.43 -19.53 -23.45
C CYS A 95 -18.20 -18.28 -23.86
N ASP A 96 -19.47 -18.45 -24.24
CA ASP A 96 -20.35 -17.37 -24.71
C ASP A 96 -20.91 -16.52 -23.56
N LEU A 97 -20.18 -16.36 -22.45
CA LEU A 97 -20.61 -15.51 -21.35
C LEU A 97 -20.43 -14.05 -21.71
N GLU A 98 -21.52 -13.29 -21.59
CA GLU A 98 -21.51 -11.85 -21.80
C GLU A 98 -20.53 -11.14 -20.86
N PRO A 99 -19.86 -10.07 -21.34
CA PRO A 99 -18.97 -9.27 -20.52
C PRO A 99 -19.62 -8.78 -19.23
N LYS A 100 -18.95 -8.98 -18.10
CA LYS A 100 -19.41 -8.51 -16.80
C LYS A 100 -18.89 -7.11 -16.52
N ILE A 101 -19.80 -6.18 -16.24
CA ILE A 101 -19.46 -4.84 -15.77
C ILE A 101 -19.47 -4.82 -14.24
N ALA A 102 -18.32 -4.53 -13.62
CA ALA A 102 -18.21 -4.37 -12.18
C ALA A 102 -17.98 -2.88 -11.83
N PRO A 103 -18.79 -2.28 -10.94
CA PRO A 103 -18.54 -0.94 -10.44
C PRO A 103 -17.31 -0.96 -9.53
N HIS A 104 -16.54 0.11 -9.55
CA HIS A 104 -15.39 0.30 -8.68
C HIS A 104 -15.34 1.75 -8.19
N GLN A 105 -14.75 1.99 -7.03
CA GLN A 105 -14.65 3.32 -6.43
C GLN A 105 -13.24 3.53 -5.90
N LEU A 106 -12.66 4.68 -6.21
CA LEU A 106 -11.33 5.07 -5.75
C LEU A 106 -11.44 6.33 -4.90
N LEU A 107 -10.61 6.43 -3.86
CA LEU A 107 -10.52 7.66 -3.08
C LEU A 107 -9.98 8.79 -3.96
N LEU A 108 -10.75 9.87 -4.09
CA LEU A 108 -10.37 11.04 -4.85
C LEU A 108 -9.87 12.17 -3.95
N ALA A 109 -10.59 12.44 -2.85
CA ALA A 109 -10.26 13.50 -1.90
C ALA A 109 -10.79 13.17 -0.50
N THR A 110 -10.27 13.81 0.53
CA THR A 110 -10.72 13.65 1.92
C THR A 110 -10.86 15.00 2.60
N GLN A 111 -11.49 15.07 3.77
CA GLN A 111 -11.52 16.27 4.61
C GLN A 111 -10.56 16.20 5.79
N THR A 112 -9.95 15.04 6.04
CA THR A 112 -9.07 14.82 7.19
C THR A 112 -7.67 14.41 6.73
N PRO A 113 -6.62 15.22 7.02
CA PRO A 113 -5.26 14.84 6.68
C PRO A 113 -4.79 13.74 7.62
N LEU A 114 -3.83 12.94 7.17
CA LEU A 114 -3.13 12.03 8.07
C LEU A 114 -2.41 12.84 9.15
N LYS A 115 -2.58 12.46 10.41
CA LYS A 115 -1.84 13.05 11.51
C LYS A 115 -0.52 12.31 11.65
N VAL A 116 0.57 13.04 11.72
CA VAL A 116 1.92 12.46 11.85
C VAL A 116 2.55 12.99 13.13
N GLU A 117 3.09 12.09 13.95
CA GLU A 117 3.94 12.43 15.08
C GLU A 117 5.32 11.80 14.93
N PHE A 118 6.31 12.38 15.60
CA PHE A 118 7.67 11.86 15.61
C PHE A 118 7.97 11.21 16.95
N ALA A 119 8.57 10.02 16.91
CA ALA A 119 9.01 9.32 18.12
C ALA A 119 10.41 8.72 17.95
N GLU A 120 11.11 8.59 19.08
CA GLU A 120 12.44 7.97 19.16
C GLU A 120 12.40 6.45 19.10
N GLN A 121 11.22 5.85 19.31
CA GLN A 121 11.01 4.41 19.29
C GLN A 121 9.96 4.06 18.24
N THR A 122 10.40 3.92 17.00
CA THR A 122 9.56 3.47 15.88
C THR A 122 10.28 2.37 15.10
N PRO A 123 9.56 1.61 14.25
CA PRO A 123 10.20 0.79 13.24
C PRO A 123 11.24 1.59 12.47
N PHE A 124 12.41 0.97 12.24
CA PHE A 124 13.53 1.58 11.53
C PHE A 124 13.99 2.92 12.12
N THR A 125 14.08 3.02 13.45
CA THR A 125 14.73 4.15 14.12
C THR A 125 16.18 4.31 13.63
N GLU A 126 16.88 3.19 13.48
CA GLU A 126 18.09 3.07 12.66
C GLU A 126 17.70 2.42 11.34
N TRP A 127 18.19 2.97 10.23
CA TRP A 127 17.94 2.40 8.91
C TRP A 127 18.72 1.08 8.76
N PRO A 128 18.06 -0.03 8.39
CA PRO A 128 18.74 -1.32 8.23
C PRO A 128 19.60 -1.33 6.97
N ILE A 129 20.66 -2.14 6.99
CA ILE A 129 21.52 -2.34 5.83
C ILE A 129 20.73 -3.08 4.75
N VAL A 130 20.75 -2.56 3.52
CA VAL A 130 20.14 -3.21 2.35
C VAL A 130 21.21 -3.97 1.59
N GLN A 131 20.90 -5.22 1.22
CA GLN A 131 21.80 -6.07 0.42
C GLN A 131 22.17 -5.36 -0.89
N GLY A 132 23.47 -5.22 -1.15
CA GLY A 132 23.97 -4.60 -2.39
C GLY A 132 24.04 -3.07 -2.38
N LEU A 133 23.69 -2.40 -1.28
CA LEU A 133 23.78 -0.93 -1.12
C LEU A 133 24.75 -0.53 0.01
N TYR A 134 25.93 -1.15 0.08
CA TYR A 134 26.93 -0.86 1.12
C TYR A 134 27.52 0.55 0.96
N GLY A 135 27.52 1.35 2.04
CA GLY A 135 28.01 2.75 1.99
C GLY A 135 27.04 3.74 1.33
N HIS A 136 25.79 3.32 1.15
CA HIS A 136 24.64 4.15 0.78
C HIS A 136 23.60 4.12 1.90
N ASP A 137 22.58 4.98 1.81
CA ASP A 137 21.50 5.07 2.79
C ASP A 137 21.96 5.27 4.24
N GLU A 138 23.05 6.00 4.45
CA GLU A 138 23.55 6.29 5.81
C GLU A 138 22.66 7.28 6.56
N GLY A 139 22.51 7.06 7.86
CA GLY A 139 21.55 7.80 8.68
C GLY A 139 20.11 7.38 8.40
N ASN A 140 19.15 8.21 8.80
CA ASN A 140 17.73 7.98 8.67
C ASN A 140 17.01 9.27 8.28
N TYR A 141 16.58 9.32 7.03
CA TYR A 141 15.88 10.43 6.39
C TYR A 141 14.47 10.04 5.94
N VAL A 142 13.97 8.85 6.30
CA VAL A 142 12.66 8.32 5.88
C VAL A 142 11.54 9.34 6.09
N THR A 143 11.52 10.02 7.24
CA THR A 143 10.50 11.02 7.56
C THR A 143 10.58 12.26 6.67
N VAL A 144 11.79 12.72 6.34
CA VAL A 144 11.99 13.87 5.43
C VAL A 144 11.50 13.51 4.02
N LEU A 145 11.87 12.32 3.54
CA LEU A 145 11.48 11.80 2.25
C LEU A 145 9.97 11.54 2.17
N PHE A 146 9.36 11.04 3.24
CA PHE A 146 7.91 10.84 3.34
C PHE A 146 7.14 12.16 3.19
N LEU A 147 7.57 13.23 3.87
CA LEU A 147 6.95 14.55 3.75
C LEU A 147 7.10 15.13 2.33
N ALA A 148 8.26 14.91 1.68
CA ALA A 148 8.48 15.31 0.31
C ALA A 148 7.56 14.56 -0.67
N TRP A 149 7.45 13.24 -0.53
CA TRP A 149 6.54 12.43 -1.34
C TRP A 149 5.06 12.78 -1.13
N ALA A 150 4.65 13.03 0.11
CA ALA A 150 3.30 13.48 0.45
C ALA A 150 2.94 14.78 -0.28
N TYR A 151 3.87 15.76 -0.29
CA TYR A 151 3.71 16.99 -1.08
C TYR A 151 3.63 16.69 -2.58
N ILE A 152 4.57 15.92 -3.13
CA ILE A 152 4.65 15.61 -4.57
C ILE A 152 3.35 14.95 -5.06
N LEU A 153 2.83 13.96 -4.34
CA LEU A 153 1.56 13.30 -4.65
C LEU A 153 0.38 14.28 -4.52
N SER A 154 0.41 15.17 -3.53
CA SER A 154 -0.66 16.17 -3.32
C SER A 154 -0.71 17.23 -4.43
N VAL A 155 0.44 17.72 -4.88
CA VAL A 155 0.49 18.64 -6.03
C VAL A 155 0.13 17.91 -7.32
N ARG A 156 0.65 16.69 -7.51
CA ARG A 156 0.29 15.88 -8.68
C ARG A 156 -1.21 15.64 -8.77
N TRP A 157 -1.86 15.40 -7.63
CA TRP A 157 -3.30 15.29 -7.52
C TRP A 157 -4.01 16.54 -8.06
N THR A 158 -3.58 17.76 -7.70
CA THR A 158 -4.19 18.99 -8.27
C THR A 158 -3.91 19.17 -9.76
N GLU A 159 -2.71 18.84 -10.24
CA GLU A 159 -2.39 18.93 -11.67
C GLU A 159 -3.30 18.02 -12.49
N LEU A 160 -3.67 16.86 -11.97
CA LEU A 160 -4.57 15.92 -12.64
C LEU A 160 -6.04 16.30 -12.46
N LEU A 161 -6.43 16.73 -11.25
CA LEU A 161 -7.82 17.05 -10.91
C LEU A 161 -8.30 18.37 -11.50
N SER A 162 -7.41 19.36 -11.67
CA SER A 162 -7.72 20.68 -12.27
C SER A 162 -8.24 20.61 -13.70
N ARG A 163 -8.09 19.46 -14.36
CA ARG A 163 -8.71 19.17 -15.66
C ARG A 163 -10.22 18.92 -15.57
N SER A 164 -10.76 18.71 -14.38
CA SER A 164 -12.19 18.56 -14.15
C SER A 164 -12.87 19.91 -13.97
N SER A 165 -13.96 20.14 -14.69
CA SER A 165 -14.77 21.37 -14.58
C SER A 165 -15.47 21.51 -13.22
N ASP A 166 -15.66 20.39 -12.52
CA ASP A 166 -16.47 20.34 -11.30
C ASP A 166 -15.63 20.60 -10.04
N HIS A 167 -14.33 20.81 -10.21
CA HIS A 167 -13.35 20.88 -9.12
C HIS A 167 -12.49 22.14 -9.23
N GLN A 168 -12.53 22.99 -8.21
CA GLN A 168 -11.69 24.19 -8.16
C GLN A 168 -10.45 23.94 -7.29
N CYS A 169 -9.33 23.61 -7.93
CA CYS A 169 -8.08 23.31 -7.25
C CYS A 169 -7.32 24.57 -6.86
N THR A 170 -6.74 24.58 -5.65
CA THR A 170 -5.93 25.68 -5.12
C THR A 170 -4.66 25.12 -4.47
N VAL A 171 -3.51 25.74 -4.77
CA VAL A 171 -2.19 25.37 -4.23
C VAL A 171 -1.49 26.63 -3.73
N GLU A 172 -1.22 26.71 -2.43
CA GLU A 172 -0.70 27.92 -1.79
C GLU A 172 0.35 27.60 -0.74
N TYR A 173 1.33 28.50 -0.59
CA TYR A 173 2.12 28.56 0.64
C TYR A 173 1.31 29.23 1.74
N LYS A 174 1.38 28.70 2.96
CA LYS A 174 0.78 29.32 4.16
C LYS A 174 1.74 30.24 4.92
N MET A 175 3.00 30.34 4.49
CA MET A 175 4.03 31.12 5.19
C MET A 175 3.85 32.63 4.99
N ASN A 176 3.10 33.27 5.88
CA ASN A 176 3.10 34.72 6.02
C ASN A 176 4.13 35.11 7.11
N GLY A 177 5.34 35.48 6.69
CA GLY A 177 6.36 36.01 7.60
C GLY A 177 7.01 34.98 8.54
N THR A 178 7.97 35.46 9.33
CA THR A 178 8.84 34.67 10.21
C THR A 178 8.03 33.71 11.05
N ILE A 179 8.15 32.41 10.77
CA ILE A 179 7.61 31.34 11.63
C ILE A 179 8.13 31.63 13.04
N ALA A 180 7.22 32.07 13.91
CA ALA A 180 7.49 32.22 15.33
C ALA A 180 8.14 30.91 15.78
N LYS A 181 9.34 30.97 16.36
CA LYS A 181 10.14 29.83 16.81
C LYS A 181 9.24 28.83 17.53
N SER A 182 8.67 27.88 16.79
CA SER A 182 7.86 26.84 17.39
C SER A 182 8.89 25.93 18.03
N ARG A 183 9.01 26.03 19.35
CA ARG A 183 9.72 25.04 20.16
C ARG A 183 8.92 23.74 20.10
N GLY A 184 8.95 23.08 18.95
CA GLY A 184 8.57 21.67 18.85
C GLY A 184 9.53 20.87 19.72
N LYS A 185 9.07 19.70 20.18
CA LYS A 185 9.89 18.81 21.02
C LYS A 185 11.21 18.41 20.35
N TYR A 186 11.24 18.42 19.01
CA TYR A 186 12.39 18.15 18.17
C TYR A 186 12.62 19.35 17.24
N ASP A 187 13.74 20.06 17.41
CA ASP A 187 14.23 21.11 16.50
C ASP A 187 15.46 20.56 15.77
N MET A 188 15.19 19.72 14.76
CA MET A 188 16.25 19.04 14.02
C MET A 188 16.58 19.80 12.74
N LYS A 189 17.87 20.12 12.57
CA LYS A 189 18.40 20.73 11.36
C LYS A 189 18.68 19.66 10.32
N VAL A 190 17.90 19.66 9.24
CA VAL A 190 18.18 18.83 8.07
C VAL A 190 19.19 19.57 7.19
N ALA A 191 20.33 18.96 6.91
CA ALA A 191 21.28 19.49 5.93
C ALA A 191 20.72 19.21 4.53
N ILE A 192 20.38 20.25 3.77
CA ILE A 192 19.76 20.10 2.44
C ILE A 192 20.81 20.24 1.33
N GLY A 193 21.90 20.94 1.63
CA GLY A 193 23.02 21.22 0.74
C GLY A 193 23.45 22.68 0.87
N ASP A 194 24.70 22.97 0.53
CA ASP A 194 25.28 24.32 0.68
C ASP A 194 24.94 25.25 -0.51
N ASP A 195 24.65 24.68 -1.69
CA ASP A 195 24.34 25.40 -2.95
C ASP A 195 22.89 25.15 -3.41
N ILE A 196 21.91 25.54 -2.59
CA ILE A 196 20.49 25.41 -2.93
C ILE A 196 19.88 26.73 -3.44
N GLU A 197 19.10 26.64 -4.52
CA GLU A 197 18.32 27.77 -5.02
C GLU A 197 17.29 28.23 -3.99
N GLU A 198 16.96 29.52 -3.99
CA GLU A 198 16.00 30.10 -3.03
C GLU A 198 14.62 29.41 -3.06
N SER A 199 14.15 29.04 -4.25
CA SER A 199 12.87 28.34 -4.44
C SER A 199 12.89 26.92 -3.86
N GLU A 200 14.02 26.21 -4.02
CA GLU A 200 14.23 24.88 -3.45
C GLU A 200 14.29 24.94 -1.93
N ALA A 201 15.04 25.91 -1.38
CA ALA A 201 15.15 26.15 0.04
C ALA A 201 13.79 26.52 0.69
N ARG A 202 12.98 27.34 0.00
CA ARG A 202 11.62 27.69 0.42
C ARG A 202 10.69 26.47 0.39
N TRP A 203 10.76 25.64 -0.64
CA TRP A 203 9.96 24.42 -0.75
C TRP A 203 10.26 23.45 0.40
N TRP A 204 11.54 23.16 0.66
CA TRP A 204 11.94 22.30 1.78
C TRP A 204 11.45 22.85 3.12
N ARG A 205 11.60 24.16 3.36
CA ARG A 205 11.08 24.79 4.57
C ARG A 205 9.57 24.57 4.72
N ALA A 206 8.81 24.63 3.63
CA ALA A 206 7.36 24.47 3.64
C ALA A 206 6.93 23.04 3.96
N ILE A 207 7.56 22.03 3.36
CA ILE A 207 7.17 20.64 3.58
C ILE A 207 7.59 20.13 4.96
N LEU A 208 8.71 20.61 5.51
CA LEU A 208 9.23 20.22 6.82
C LEU A 208 8.35 20.69 8.01
N VAL A 209 7.49 21.69 7.78
CA VAL A 209 6.48 22.16 8.76
C VAL A 209 5.06 21.64 8.48
N GLY A 210 4.89 20.79 7.45
CA GLY A 210 3.63 20.11 7.14
C GLY A 210 2.49 21.04 6.71
N ASP A 211 1.29 20.78 7.23
CA ASP A 211 0.03 21.52 6.98
C ASP A 211 0.06 23.01 7.35
N LYS A 212 1.12 23.46 8.03
CA LYS A 212 1.39 24.88 8.33
C LYS A 212 2.22 25.58 7.25
N GLY A 213 2.90 24.83 6.38
CA GLY A 213 3.78 25.38 5.35
C GLY A 213 3.10 25.55 4.00
N TRP A 214 2.20 24.63 3.66
CA TRP A 214 1.48 24.62 2.39
C TRP A 214 0.02 24.22 2.58
N ARG A 215 -0.81 24.57 1.60
CA ARG A 215 -2.22 24.18 1.50
C ARG A 215 -2.53 23.74 0.08
N ILE A 216 -3.10 22.56 -0.06
CA ILE A 216 -3.58 22.04 -1.33
C ILE A 216 -5.02 21.58 -1.12
N THR A 217 -5.96 22.24 -1.79
CA THR A 217 -7.40 22.03 -1.63
C THR A 217 -8.10 21.94 -2.98
N THR A 218 -9.30 21.35 -2.98
CA THR A 218 -10.25 21.44 -4.07
C THR A 218 -11.65 21.69 -3.51
N ASP A 219 -12.42 22.55 -4.17
CA ASP A 219 -13.84 22.73 -3.84
C ASP A 219 -14.71 21.86 -4.75
N TYR A 220 -15.67 21.15 -4.14
CA TYR A 220 -16.66 20.30 -4.81
C TYR A 220 -18.00 20.41 -4.09
N LYS A 221 -19.06 20.83 -4.80
CA LYS A 221 -20.44 21.00 -4.26
C LYS A 221 -20.48 21.73 -2.90
N ASP A 222 -19.90 22.93 -2.87
CA ASP A 222 -19.84 23.82 -1.70
C ASP A 222 -19.07 23.27 -0.49
N LYS A 223 -18.29 22.21 -0.67
CA LYS A 223 -17.38 21.66 0.35
C LYS A 223 -15.94 21.71 -0.13
N THR A 224 -15.06 22.08 0.78
CA THR A 224 -13.62 22.01 0.55
C THR A 224 -13.10 20.63 0.96
N TYR A 225 -12.31 20.06 0.07
CA TYR A 225 -11.57 18.82 0.27
C TYR A 225 -10.07 19.08 0.15
N ILE A 226 -9.27 18.16 0.67
CA ILE A 226 -7.81 18.13 0.56
C ILE A 226 -7.37 16.87 -0.17
N SER A 227 -6.11 16.85 -0.60
CA SER A 227 -5.52 15.68 -1.22
C SER A 227 -5.55 14.47 -0.27
N PRO A 228 -5.81 13.24 -0.77
CA PRO A 228 -5.66 12.01 0.01
C PRO A 228 -4.27 11.80 0.62
N TRP A 229 -3.24 12.45 0.06
CA TRP A 229 -1.86 12.38 0.54
C TRP A 229 -1.47 13.55 1.45
N SER A 230 -2.44 14.32 1.94
CA SER A 230 -2.20 15.45 2.84
C SER A 230 -1.80 14.98 4.24
N VAL A 231 -0.83 15.67 4.83
CA VAL A 231 -0.25 15.35 6.15
C VAL A 231 -0.32 16.56 7.09
N SER A 232 -0.60 16.32 8.36
CA SER A 232 -0.60 17.31 9.44
C SER A 232 0.34 16.85 10.55
N ILE A 233 1.37 17.64 10.84
CA ILE A 233 2.41 17.27 11.82
C ILE A 233 1.95 17.71 13.21
N GLN A 234 1.86 16.75 14.12
CA GLN A 234 1.54 16.92 15.53
C GLN A 234 2.86 17.03 16.33
N ASN A 235 2.94 18.04 17.20
CA ASN A 235 4.00 18.18 18.23
C ASN A 235 5.48 18.10 17.74
N GLY A 236 5.76 18.46 16.49
CA GLY A 236 7.11 18.54 15.94
C GLY A 236 7.21 19.55 14.81
N THR A 237 8.40 20.15 14.64
CA THR A 237 8.72 20.96 13.47
C THR A 237 10.14 20.67 13.06
N LEU A 238 10.35 20.20 11.83
CA LEU A 238 11.70 20.09 11.27
C LEU A 238 12.10 21.45 10.73
N SER A 239 13.32 21.88 11.00
CA SER A 239 13.81 23.21 10.62
C SER A 239 15.00 23.10 9.68
N HIS A 240 15.13 24.11 8.81
CA HIS A 240 16.27 24.25 7.92
C HIS A 240 17.21 25.33 8.45
N SER A 241 18.52 25.14 8.28
CA SER A 241 19.57 25.98 8.86
C SER A 241 19.69 27.37 8.25
N SER A 242 19.21 27.60 7.02
CA SER A 242 19.51 28.85 6.32
C SER A 242 18.45 29.94 6.55
N PRO A 243 18.84 31.16 6.93
CA PRO A 243 17.96 32.32 6.98
C PRO A 243 17.67 32.78 5.55
N ILE A 244 16.51 32.40 5.01
CA ILE A 244 16.05 32.90 3.72
C ILE A 244 15.32 34.22 3.95
N MET A 245 15.84 35.31 3.41
CA MET A 245 15.09 36.57 3.28
C MET A 245 14.18 36.46 2.06
N CYS A 246 12.87 36.32 2.27
CA CYS A 246 11.88 36.24 1.20
C CYS A 246 11.42 37.67 0.84
N ASN A 247 11.84 38.21 -0.31
CA ASN A 247 11.31 39.49 -0.81
C ASN A 247 10.12 39.32 -1.76
N ASN A 248 9.92 38.13 -2.33
CA ASN A 248 8.82 37.82 -3.24
C ASN A 248 8.04 36.59 -2.75
N ASN A 249 6.75 36.54 -3.09
CA ASN A 249 5.82 35.46 -2.73
C ASN A 249 5.55 34.55 -3.96
N PRO A 250 6.54 33.76 -4.46
CA PRO A 250 6.32 32.93 -5.64
C PRO A 250 5.42 31.75 -5.33
N ALA A 251 4.77 31.24 -6.37
CA ALA A 251 3.91 30.05 -6.28
C ALA A 251 4.70 28.81 -5.80
N PRO A 252 4.03 27.86 -5.12
CA PRO A 252 4.62 26.55 -4.82
C PRO A 252 5.05 25.79 -6.09
N PRO A 253 6.11 24.97 -6.05
CA PRO A 253 6.59 24.23 -7.21
C PRO A 253 5.59 23.15 -7.66
N SER A 254 5.59 22.88 -8.97
CA SER A 254 4.91 21.73 -9.57
C SER A 254 5.48 20.39 -9.06
N SER A 255 4.74 19.30 -9.31
CA SER A 255 5.20 17.94 -8.95
C SER A 255 6.52 17.58 -9.64
N GLU A 256 6.69 17.99 -10.90
CA GLU A 256 7.93 17.75 -11.67
C GLU A 256 9.13 18.50 -11.08
N THR A 257 8.95 19.76 -10.69
CA THR A 257 10.02 20.56 -10.08
C THR A 257 10.35 20.05 -8.68
N ALA A 258 9.35 19.67 -7.89
CA ALA A 258 9.55 19.06 -6.57
C ALA A 258 10.27 17.70 -6.66
N LEU A 259 10.00 16.89 -7.69
CA LEU A 259 10.75 15.66 -7.97
C LEU A 259 12.24 15.94 -8.25
N LYS A 260 12.56 17.02 -8.97
CA LYS A 260 13.97 17.43 -9.21
C LYS A 260 14.67 17.80 -7.90
N TYR A 261 13.99 18.55 -7.03
CA TYR A 261 14.53 18.89 -5.69
C TYR A 261 14.74 17.65 -4.83
N LEU A 262 13.78 16.71 -4.82
CA LEU A 262 13.93 15.42 -4.13
C LEU A 262 15.09 14.61 -4.69
N ALA A 263 15.25 14.54 -6.01
CA ALA A 263 16.34 13.83 -6.67
C ALA A 263 17.72 14.38 -6.28
N LYS A 264 17.88 15.71 -6.22
CA LYS A 264 19.10 16.37 -5.75
C LYS A 264 19.40 16.00 -4.29
N PHE A 265 18.39 16.05 -3.42
CA PHE A 265 18.54 15.68 -2.00
C PHE A 265 18.96 14.21 -1.84
N CYS A 266 18.32 13.29 -2.55
CA CYS A 266 18.68 11.87 -2.55
C CYS A 266 20.10 11.65 -3.08
N ALA A 267 20.52 12.39 -4.11
CA ALA A 267 21.89 12.30 -4.64
C ALA A 267 22.93 12.82 -3.63
N HIS A 268 22.64 13.93 -2.95
CA HIS A 268 23.53 14.54 -1.96
C HIS A 268 23.79 13.60 -0.77
N HIS A 269 22.73 12.99 -0.24
CA HIS A 269 22.80 12.08 0.91
C HIS A 269 22.97 10.59 0.52
N ARG A 270 23.05 10.27 -0.77
CA ARG A 270 23.13 8.90 -1.31
C ARG A 270 21.98 7.99 -0.85
N LEU A 271 20.76 8.53 -0.85
CA LEU A 271 19.54 7.89 -0.37
C LEU A 271 18.83 7.17 -1.51
N TYR A 272 19.07 5.88 -1.64
CA TYR A 272 18.43 5.03 -2.65
C TYR A 272 17.27 4.26 -2.02
N GLY A 273 17.54 3.36 -1.09
CA GLY A 273 16.55 2.48 -0.47
C GLY A 273 15.55 3.26 0.39
N GLN A 274 16.01 4.29 1.09
CA GLN A 274 15.13 5.14 1.90
C GLN A 274 14.13 5.92 1.05
N CYS A 275 14.53 6.35 -0.15
CA CYS A 275 13.66 7.09 -1.08
C CYS A 275 12.48 6.23 -1.54
N SER A 276 12.76 4.99 -1.95
CA SER A 276 11.75 4.00 -2.34
C SER A 276 10.82 3.63 -1.19
N ALA A 277 11.40 3.33 -0.02
CA ALA A 277 10.66 2.94 1.16
C ALA A 277 9.72 4.05 1.66
N ALA A 278 10.18 5.31 1.62
CA ALA A 278 9.37 6.46 1.96
C ALA A 278 8.21 6.67 0.97
N LEU A 279 8.43 6.47 -0.33
CA LEU A 279 7.34 6.49 -1.32
C LEU A 279 6.30 5.41 -1.00
N ALA A 280 6.75 4.18 -0.74
CA ALA A 280 5.87 3.07 -0.40
C ALA A 280 5.06 3.32 0.88
N ALA A 281 5.68 3.91 1.90
CA ALA A 281 4.99 4.35 3.12
C ALA A 281 3.93 5.42 2.82
N THR A 282 4.24 6.36 1.92
CA THR A 282 3.32 7.43 1.50
C THR A 282 2.07 6.89 0.79
N LEU A 283 2.17 5.72 0.12
CA LEU A 283 1.01 5.08 -0.51
C LEU A 283 -0.07 4.61 0.48
N TYR A 284 0.25 4.54 1.77
CA TYR A 284 -0.69 4.16 2.82
C TYR A 284 -1.42 5.34 3.48
N ILE A 285 -1.09 6.58 3.14
CA ILE A 285 -1.78 7.76 3.69
C ILE A 285 -3.31 7.67 3.47
N PRO A 286 -3.81 7.36 2.25
CA PRO A 286 -5.25 7.14 2.02
C PRO A 286 -5.89 6.09 2.92
N LEU A 287 -5.22 4.95 3.14
CA LEU A 287 -5.75 3.84 3.95
C LEU A 287 -5.86 4.21 5.42
N LEU A 288 -4.95 5.04 5.93
CA LEU A 288 -4.96 5.47 7.33
C LEU A 288 -6.00 6.56 7.64
N GLY A 289 -6.55 7.26 6.64
CA GLY A 289 -7.78 8.07 6.76
C GLY A 289 -7.90 8.90 8.06
N GLY A 290 -7.06 9.93 8.23
CA GLY A 290 -7.13 10.84 9.38
C GLY A 290 -6.62 10.28 10.72
N ARG A 291 -6.17 9.02 10.77
CA ARG A 291 -5.53 8.40 11.94
C ARG A 291 -4.16 9.04 12.23
N LEU A 292 -3.63 8.70 13.40
CA LEU A 292 -2.27 9.07 13.80
C LEU A 292 -1.29 8.01 13.32
N ALA A 293 -0.25 8.44 12.61
CA ALA A 293 0.92 7.66 12.27
C ALA A 293 2.15 8.20 13.01
N THR A 294 3.00 7.29 13.47
CA THR A 294 4.24 7.63 14.19
C THR A 294 5.42 7.32 13.27
N LEU A 295 6.25 8.32 12.96
CA LEU A 295 7.42 8.17 12.11
C LEU A 295 8.73 8.36 12.90
N PRO A 296 9.86 7.76 12.46
CA PRO A 296 11.14 7.92 13.12
C PRO A 296 11.60 9.38 13.13
N VAL A 297 12.20 9.82 14.23
CA VAL A 297 12.93 11.09 14.24
C VAL A 297 14.10 11.00 13.25
N PRO A 298 14.27 11.97 12.31
CA PRO A 298 15.40 11.96 11.40
C PRO A 298 16.74 11.95 12.14
N LYS A 299 17.67 11.10 11.69
CA LYS A 299 19.03 10.99 12.24
C LYS A 299 20.06 11.14 11.13
N PRO A 300 20.76 12.27 11.02
CA PRO A 300 21.82 12.42 10.03
C PRO A 300 22.90 11.36 10.24
N ALA A 301 23.58 10.98 9.16
CA ALA A 301 24.76 10.15 9.26
C ALA A 301 25.77 10.84 10.20
N THR A 302 26.13 10.16 11.29
CA THR A 302 27.22 10.64 12.15
C THR A 302 28.50 10.37 11.37
N THR A 303 29.26 11.41 11.02
CA THR A 303 30.51 11.34 10.24
C THR A 303 31.52 10.42 10.93
N SER A 304 31.34 9.11 10.76
CA SER A 304 32.18 8.06 11.28
C SER A 304 32.82 7.45 10.05
N ILE A 305 33.95 8.01 9.63
CA ILE A 305 34.79 7.55 8.51
C ILE A 305 35.44 6.18 8.83
N THR A 306 34.79 5.33 9.63
CA THR A 306 35.36 4.09 10.17
C THR A 306 34.42 2.91 9.97
N ARG A 307 34.03 2.67 8.72
CA ARG A 307 33.69 1.33 8.22
C ARG A 307 34.01 1.17 6.73
N ILE A 308 35.26 1.46 6.36
CA ILE A 308 35.84 0.92 5.13
C ILE A 308 37.09 0.14 5.53
N GLN A 309 36.92 -1.15 5.82
CA GLN A 309 37.98 -2.11 5.53
C GLN A 309 37.73 -2.60 4.11
N ASN A 310 38.61 -2.20 3.19
CA ASN A 310 38.73 -2.60 1.78
C ASN A 310 37.66 -2.11 0.78
N PRO A 311 37.96 -1.03 0.02
CA PRO A 311 37.21 -0.63 -1.19
C PRO A 311 37.33 -1.62 -2.36
N ALA A 312 38.20 -2.63 -2.27
CA ALA A 312 38.55 -3.51 -3.39
C ALA A 312 37.73 -4.82 -3.47
N SER A 313 36.94 -5.17 -2.45
CA SER A 313 36.25 -6.47 -2.36
C SER A 313 34.74 -6.43 -2.60
N PHE A 314 34.13 -5.24 -2.68
CA PHE A 314 32.70 -5.10 -2.95
C PHE A 314 32.51 -4.26 -4.20
N ALA A 315 32.78 -4.88 -5.36
CA ALA A 315 32.42 -4.29 -6.63
C ALA A 315 30.89 -4.08 -6.66
N PHE A 316 30.46 -2.82 -6.52
CA PHE A 316 29.11 -2.41 -6.90
C PHE A 316 28.84 -2.95 -8.32
N PRO A 317 27.71 -3.63 -8.57
CA PRO A 317 27.32 -3.93 -9.94
C PRO A 317 27.26 -2.60 -10.72
N ARG A 318 28.11 -2.46 -11.75
CA ARG A 318 28.32 -1.24 -12.56
C ARG A 318 27.09 -0.73 -13.32
N THR A 319 25.89 -1.22 -13.04
CA THR A 319 24.67 -0.99 -13.83
C THR A 319 23.46 -0.59 -12.97
N GLN A 320 23.68 0.00 -11.79
CA GLN A 320 22.59 0.59 -11.01
C GLN A 320 22.28 2.01 -11.51
N PRO A 321 21.00 2.41 -11.65
CA PRO A 321 20.64 3.76 -12.05
C PRO A 321 21.13 4.80 -11.04
N SER A 322 21.49 5.99 -11.51
CA SER A 322 21.73 7.14 -10.64
C SER A 322 20.48 7.52 -9.84
N HIS A 323 20.64 8.22 -8.70
CA HIS A 323 19.49 8.69 -7.90
C HIS A 323 18.53 9.57 -8.70
N MET A 324 19.05 10.35 -9.67
CA MET A 324 18.20 11.12 -10.59
C MET A 324 17.37 10.23 -11.51
N GLU A 325 17.97 9.17 -12.05
CA GLU A 325 17.25 8.20 -12.88
C GLU A 325 16.20 7.44 -12.06
N LEU A 326 16.51 7.07 -10.81
CA LEU A 326 15.58 6.39 -9.91
C LEU A 326 14.36 7.27 -9.57
N VAL A 327 14.58 8.47 -9.06
CA VAL A 327 13.50 9.39 -8.72
C VAL A 327 12.72 9.79 -9.97
N GLY A 328 13.41 9.95 -11.10
CA GLY A 328 12.80 10.16 -12.41
C GLY A 328 11.92 8.98 -12.84
N GLU A 329 12.35 7.74 -12.60
CA GLU A 329 11.57 6.53 -12.88
C GLU A 329 10.31 6.46 -12.02
N TYR A 330 10.40 6.73 -10.72
CA TYR A 330 9.22 6.85 -9.86
C TYR A 330 8.29 7.97 -10.34
N GLY A 331 8.84 9.09 -10.80
CA GLY A 331 8.08 10.17 -11.41
C GLY A 331 7.26 9.73 -12.63
N LYS A 332 7.82 8.90 -13.51
CA LYS A 332 7.12 8.35 -14.69
C LYS A 332 5.89 7.52 -14.31
N PHE A 333 5.98 6.78 -13.21
CA PHE A 333 4.92 5.88 -12.73
C PHE A 333 4.06 6.48 -11.61
N LEU A 334 4.27 7.75 -11.26
CA LEU A 334 3.62 8.40 -10.12
C LEU A 334 2.09 8.28 -10.16
N SER A 335 1.49 8.45 -11.35
CA SER A 335 0.04 8.33 -11.52
C SER A 335 -0.47 6.89 -11.33
N ALA A 336 0.32 5.87 -11.64
CA ALA A 336 -0.07 4.48 -11.36
C ALA A 336 -0.01 4.16 -9.86
N TYR A 337 1.03 4.65 -9.17
CA TYR A 337 1.11 4.55 -7.70
C TYR A 337 -0.06 5.25 -7.00
N MET A 338 -0.49 6.41 -7.51
CA MET A 338 -1.67 7.12 -6.99
C MET A 338 -2.95 6.31 -7.13
N THR A 339 -3.18 5.65 -8.27
CA THR A 339 -4.33 4.74 -8.43
C THR A 339 -4.31 3.63 -7.41
N LEU A 340 -3.17 2.94 -7.28
CA LEU A 340 -3.01 1.83 -6.36
C LEU A 340 -3.25 2.27 -4.90
N SER A 341 -2.67 3.41 -4.51
CA SER A 341 -2.84 4.03 -3.19
C SER A 341 -4.29 4.46 -2.91
N SER A 342 -5.04 4.86 -3.95
CA SER A 342 -6.45 5.26 -3.84
C SER A 342 -7.41 4.08 -3.71
N ASP A 343 -6.98 2.87 -4.09
CA ASP A 343 -7.69 1.61 -3.84
C ASP A 343 -7.32 1.06 -2.47
N VAL A 344 -7.92 1.68 -1.45
CA VAL A 344 -7.66 1.39 -0.04
C VAL A 344 -7.88 -0.10 0.31
N TRP A 345 -8.88 -0.74 -0.30
CA TRP A 345 -9.16 -2.16 -0.08
C TRP A 345 -8.19 -3.04 -0.86
N GLY A 346 -7.88 -2.66 -2.11
CA GLY A 346 -6.87 -3.32 -2.93
C GLY A 346 -5.50 -3.39 -2.25
N MET A 347 -5.05 -2.31 -1.61
CA MET A 347 -3.79 -2.29 -0.84
C MET A 347 -3.75 -3.35 0.26
N ARG A 348 -4.83 -3.49 1.05
CA ARG A 348 -4.93 -4.54 2.09
C ARG A 348 -4.97 -5.94 1.50
N SER A 349 -5.71 -6.10 0.40
CA SER A 349 -5.83 -7.36 -0.31
C SER A 349 -4.49 -7.88 -0.85
N LEU A 350 -3.65 -6.96 -1.35
CA LEU A 350 -2.30 -7.31 -1.79
C LEU A 350 -1.46 -7.86 -0.63
N LEU A 351 -1.43 -7.21 0.53
CA LEU A 351 -0.71 -7.73 1.71
C LEU A 351 -1.22 -9.13 2.12
N CYS A 352 -2.52 -9.37 2.09
CA CYS A 352 -3.11 -10.67 2.40
C CYS A 352 -2.59 -11.79 1.46
N SER A 353 -2.38 -11.47 0.19
CA SER A 353 -1.94 -12.44 -0.82
C SER A 353 -0.55 -13.04 -0.57
N THR A 354 0.28 -12.43 0.28
CA THR A 354 1.58 -13.01 0.71
C THR A 354 1.41 -14.40 1.32
N PHE A 355 0.26 -14.70 1.91
CA PHE A 355 -0.01 -15.98 2.56
C PHE A 355 -0.77 -16.96 1.65
N PHE A 356 -1.24 -16.52 0.48
CA PHE A 356 -1.96 -17.38 -0.45
C PHE A 356 -1.00 -18.34 -1.17
N ASN A 357 -1.47 -19.58 -1.36
CA ASN A 357 -0.83 -20.59 -2.20
C ASN A 357 -1.94 -21.35 -2.94
N ALA A 358 -1.83 -21.42 -4.27
CA ALA A 358 -2.82 -22.04 -5.14
C ALA A 358 -2.83 -23.57 -5.06
N ASP A 359 -1.71 -24.16 -4.62
CA ASP A 359 -1.52 -25.60 -4.54
C ASP A 359 -2.10 -26.19 -3.26
N ILE A 360 -2.52 -25.34 -2.32
CA ILE A 360 -3.08 -25.75 -1.03
C ILE A 360 -4.60 -25.76 -1.10
N GLU A 361 -5.21 -26.92 -0.91
CA GLU A 361 -6.67 -27.03 -0.85
C GLU A 361 -7.27 -26.19 0.29
N CYS A 362 -8.51 -25.70 0.11
CA CYS A 362 -9.16 -24.80 1.08
C CYS A 362 -9.32 -25.43 2.47
N ASN A 363 -9.56 -26.74 2.56
CA ASN A 363 -9.66 -27.48 3.82
C ASN A 363 -8.30 -27.67 4.53
N LEU A 364 -7.18 -27.36 3.88
CA LEU A 364 -5.81 -27.42 4.42
C LEU A 364 -5.25 -26.03 4.75
N VAL A 365 -6.03 -24.96 4.59
CA VAL A 365 -5.59 -23.57 4.81
C VAL A 365 -5.04 -23.34 6.23
N SER A 366 -5.60 -23.99 7.25
CA SER A 366 -5.11 -23.84 8.62
C SER A 366 -3.75 -24.52 8.84
N ALA A 367 -3.52 -25.69 8.23
CA ALA A 367 -2.22 -26.37 8.24
C ALA A 367 -1.16 -25.51 7.55
N TRP A 368 -1.55 -24.83 6.47
CA TRP A 368 -0.67 -23.92 5.75
C TRP A 368 -0.40 -22.61 6.50
N LEU A 369 -1.42 -21.98 7.09
CA LEU A 369 -1.29 -20.63 7.66
C LEU A 369 -0.68 -20.62 9.07
N ASN A 370 -1.01 -21.60 9.91
CA ASN A 370 -0.55 -21.60 11.31
C ASN A 370 0.98 -21.60 11.48
N PRO A 371 1.75 -22.40 10.71
CA PRO A 371 3.21 -22.37 10.79
C PRO A 371 3.84 -21.03 10.42
N ALA A 372 3.23 -20.27 9.50
CA ALA A 372 3.68 -18.92 9.16
C ALA A 372 3.75 -18.03 10.40
N PHE A 373 2.70 -18.07 11.23
CA PHE A 373 2.62 -17.28 12.46
C PHE A 373 3.45 -17.86 13.60
N ALA A 374 3.76 -19.16 13.59
CA ALA A 374 4.75 -19.72 14.52
C ALA A 374 6.15 -19.11 14.30
N VAL A 375 6.48 -18.74 13.05
CA VAL A 375 7.74 -18.06 12.70
C VAL A 375 7.65 -16.54 12.87
N ILE A 376 6.53 -15.92 12.50
CA ILE A 376 6.35 -14.45 12.53
C ILE A 376 6.11 -13.91 13.95
N ASP A 377 5.34 -14.60 14.79
CA ASP A 377 4.98 -14.09 16.13
C ASP A 377 6.20 -13.80 17.02
N PRO A 378 7.25 -14.65 17.08
CA PRO A 378 8.48 -14.34 17.81
C PRO A 378 9.17 -13.05 17.33
N ILE A 379 9.22 -12.81 16.02
CA ILE A 379 9.81 -11.61 15.43
C ILE A 379 9.04 -10.37 15.89
N LEU A 380 7.71 -10.43 15.86
CA LEU A 380 6.83 -9.33 16.29
C LEU A 380 6.98 -9.02 17.78
N ARG A 381 7.15 -10.05 18.63
CA ARG A 381 7.37 -9.91 20.07
C ARG A 381 8.72 -9.26 20.38
N ASN A 382 9.75 -9.63 19.63
CA ASN A 382 11.10 -9.07 19.77
C ASN A 382 11.22 -7.64 19.19
N GLY A 383 10.25 -7.21 18.38
CA GLY A 383 10.27 -5.89 17.76
C GLY A 383 11.23 -5.76 16.58
N ASP A 384 11.74 -6.88 16.04
CA ASP A 384 12.70 -6.88 14.94
C ASP A 384 12.01 -6.68 13.59
N MET A 385 11.70 -5.42 13.29
CA MET A 385 10.97 -5.02 12.09
C MET A 385 11.77 -5.20 10.81
N ALA A 386 13.11 -5.18 10.88
CA ALA A 386 13.97 -5.47 9.73
C ALA A 386 13.90 -6.95 9.36
N LYS A 387 13.99 -7.84 10.35
CA LYS A 387 13.80 -9.28 10.12
C LYS A 387 12.40 -9.60 9.62
N LEU A 388 11.37 -8.92 10.13
CA LEU A 388 10.00 -9.07 9.63
C LEU A 388 9.89 -8.69 8.15
N ALA A 389 10.42 -7.53 7.76
CA ALA A 389 10.43 -7.08 6.37
C ALA A 389 11.18 -8.06 5.47
N ALA A 390 12.32 -8.58 5.92
CA ALA A 390 13.11 -9.56 5.17
C ALA A 390 12.37 -10.88 4.96
N VAL A 391 11.73 -11.44 6.00
CA VAL A 391 10.95 -12.69 5.89
C VAL A 391 9.77 -12.53 4.94
N LEU A 392 8.98 -11.46 5.10
CA LEU A 392 7.82 -11.20 4.24
C LEU A 392 8.24 -10.90 2.80
N GLY A 393 9.35 -10.18 2.62
CA GLY A 393 9.92 -9.91 1.31
C GLY A 393 10.38 -11.17 0.60
N ARG A 394 11.11 -12.06 1.28
CA ARG A 394 11.53 -13.35 0.69
C ARG A 394 10.35 -14.24 0.33
N ARG A 395 9.29 -14.24 1.15
CA ARG A 395 8.06 -15.00 0.85
C ARG A 395 7.36 -14.50 -0.41
N GLN A 396 7.29 -13.18 -0.59
CA GLN A 396 6.65 -12.58 -1.75
C GLN A 396 7.40 -11.33 -2.22
N PRO A 397 8.47 -11.48 -3.03
CA PRO A 397 9.37 -10.39 -3.42
C PRO A 397 8.66 -9.22 -4.08
N ARG A 398 7.60 -9.49 -4.84
CA ARG A 398 6.80 -8.48 -5.54
C ARG A 398 6.09 -7.50 -4.60
N LEU A 399 5.75 -7.96 -3.39
CA LEU A 399 5.02 -7.19 -2.38
C LEU A 399 5.92 -6.71 -1.24
N ALA A 400 7.21 -7.01 -1.30
CA ALA A 400 8.17 -6.72 -0.25
C ALA A 400 8.21 -5.23 0.10
N THR A 401 8.22 -4.36 -0.92
CA THR A 401 8.22 -2.91 -0.71
C THR A 401 6.89 -2.40 -0.11
N LEU A 402 5.76 -3.03 -0.41
CA LEU A 402 4.50 -2.72 0.28
C LEU A 402 4.55 -3.11 1.75
N TRP A 403 5.11 -4.27 2.09
CA TRP A 403 5.31 -4.65 3.49
C TRP A 403 6.26 -3.69 4.21
N LEU A 404 7.34 -3.26 3.55
CA LEU A 404 8.26 -2.26 4.10
C LEU A 404 7.53 -0.95 4.41
N GLY A 405 6.71 -0.45 3.48
CA GLY A 405 5.86 0.73 3.71
C GLY A 405 4.85 0.54 4.85
N ALA A 406 4.21 -0.64 4.93
CA ALA A 406 3.25 -0.94 6.00
C ALA A 406 3.92 -1.01 7.38
N ILE A 407 5.17 -1.47 7.45
CA ILE A 407 5.98 -1.49 8.66
C ILE A 407 6.37 -0.06 9.08
N ILE A 408 6.85 0.77 8.15
CA ILE A 408 7.16 2.19 8.41
C ILE A 408 5.94 2.92 8.96
N MET A 409 4.76 2.65 8.40
CA MET A 409 3.49 3.25 8.82
C MET A 409 2.84 2.58 10.04
N GLY A 410 3.52 1.60 10.67
CA GLY A 410 3.03 0.93 11.88
C GLY A 410 1.83 0.02 11.69
N MET A 411 1.48 -0.33 10.45
CA MET A 411 0.28 -1.12 10.12
C MET A 411 0.51 -2.62 10.07
N ALA A 412 1.76 -3.07 9.91
CA ALA A 412 2.07 -4.49 9.74
C ALA A 412 1.48 -5.37 10.85
N LYS A 413 1.53 -4.93 12.12
CA LYS A 413 0.98 -5.69 13.26
C LYS A 413 -0.53 -5.90 13.16
N SER A 414 -1.29 -4.86 12.79
CA SER A 414 -2.75 -4.99 12.67
C SER A 414 -3.14 -5.86 11.47
N GLU A 415 -2.47 -5.68 10.33
CA GLU A 415 -2.76 -6.47 9.14
C GLU A 415 -2.41 -7.95 9.36
N LEU A 416 -1.25 -8.25 9.94
CA LEU A 416 -0.85 -9.64 10.25
C LEU A 416 -1.81 -10.30 11.25
N ARG A 417 -2.31 -9.55 12.24
CA ARG A 417 -3.33 -10.07 13.18
C ARG A 417 -4.64 -10.39 12.46
N ASP A 418 -5.10 -9.52 11.58
CA ASP A 418 -6.34 -9.73 10.83
C ASP A 418 -6.20 -10.96 9.91
N ILE A 419 -5.07 -11.08 9.20
CA ILE A 419 -4.74 -12.26 8.37
C ILE A 419 -4.71 -13.54 9.21
N LYS A 420 -4.06 -13.52 10.39
CA LYS A 420 -4.00 -14.67 11.30
C LYS A 420 -5.38 -15.15 11.73
N ASN A 421 -6.32 -14.22 11.91
CA ASN A 421 -7.70 -14.51 12.28
C ASN A 421 -8.56 -14.95 11.08
N GLY A 422 -7.98 -15.12 9.89
CA GLY A 422 -8.68 -15.52 8.68
C GLY A 422 -9.45 -14.38 8.00
N LEU A 423 -9.24 -13.12 8.40
CA LEU A 423 -9.83 -11.97 7.73
C LEU A 423 -9.04 -11.70 6.45
N THR A 424 -9.44 -12.35 5.37
CA THR A 424 -8.81 -12.18 4.06
C THR A 424 -9.49 -11.05 3.28
N ALA A 425 -8.68 -10.13 2.75
CA ALA A 425 -9.13 -9.16 1.78
C ALA A 425 -8.85 -9.70 0.38
N VAL A 426 -9.88 -9.75 -0.47
CA VAL A 426 -9.76 -10.06 -1.90
C VAL A 426 -10.27 -8.86 -2.70
N ASP A 427 -9.48 -8.42 -3.66
CA ASP A 427 -9.86 -7.36 -4.61
C ASP A 427 -9.42 -7.73 -6.03
N LEU A 428 -10.41 -7.99 -6.90
CA LEU A 428 -10.15 -8.42 -8.28
C LEU A 428 -9.40 -7.35 -9.09
N HIS A 429 -9.66 -6.06 -8.83
CA HIS A 429 -9.02 -4.97 -9.56
C HIS A 429 -7.55 -4.88 -9.19
N ALA A 430 -7.25 -4.87 -7.88
CA ALA A 430 -5.87 -4.87 -7.40
C ALA A 430 -5.10 -6.12 -7.89
N ALA A 431 -5.72 -7.30 -7.86
CA ALA A 431 -5.13 -8.53 -8.42
C ALA A 431 -4.78 -8.37 -9.90
N ALA A 432 -5.73 -7.90 -10.73
CA ALA A 432 -5.53 -7.72 -12.16
C ALA A 432 -4.49 -6.62 -12.47
N TRP A 433 -4.58 -5.47 -11.81
CA TRP A 433 -3.67 -4.34 -11.98
C TRP A 433 -2.24 -4.68 -11.63
N THR A 434 -2.05 -5.42 -10.55
CA THR A 434 -0.71 -5.81 -10.08
C THR A 434 -0.28 -7.17 -10.62
N GLY A 435 -1.13 -7.89 -11.36
CA GLY A 435 -0.85 -9.27 -11.76
C GLY A 435 -0.56 -10.21 -10.57
N THR A 436 -1.17 -9.97 -9.42
CA THR A 436 -0.94 -10.73 -8.19
C THR A 436 -2.07 -11.72 -7.98
N THR A 437 -1.72 -12.99 -7.78
CA THR A 437 -2.68 -14.02 -7.39
C THR A 437 -3.01 -13.88 -5.91
N GLN A 438 -4.24 -13.51 -5.58
CA GLN A 438 -4.69 -13.27 -4.21
C GLN A 438 -5.57 -14.38 -3.65
N SER A 439 -6.27 -15.10 -4.52
CA SER A 439 -7.18 -16.20 -4.18
C SER A 439 -7.40 -17.12 -5.39
N PHE A 440 -8.14 -18.21 -5.20
CA PHE A 440 -8.58 -19.10 -6.28
C PHE A 440 -9.38 -18.38 -7.38
N ILE A 441 -10.09 -17.30 -7.04
CA ILE A 441 -10.91 -16.53 -7.99
C ILE A 441 -10.01 -15.71 -8.94
N THR A 442 -8.78 -15.42 -8.52
CA THR A 442 -7.79 -14.66 -9.28
C THR A 442 -6.76 -15.54 -10.00
N LEU A 443 -6.95 -16.87 -9.97
CA LEU A 443 -6.08 -17.79 -10.71
C LEU A 443 -6.37 -17.74 -12.20
N ASN A 444 -5.31 -17.87 -13.00
CA ASN A 444 -5.48 -18.07 -14.44
C ASN A 444 -6.09 -19.45 -14.71
N PRO A 445 -7.19 -19.54 -15.48
CA PRO A 445 -7.77 -20.82 -15.86
C PRO A 445 -6.75 -21.67 -16.62
N GLY A 446 -6.48 -22.88 -16.11
CA GLY A 446 -5.51 -23.83 -16.69
C GLY A 446 -4.28 -24.12 -15.81
N ALA A 447 -4.08 -23.36 -14.73
CA ALA A 447 -3.00 -23.61 -13.75
C ALA A 447 -3.36 -24.63 -12.66
N SER A 448 -4.62 -25.03 -12.55
CA SER A 448 -5.08 -26.03 -11.57
C SER A 448 -5.61 -27.27 -12.28
N ASP A 449 -5.07 -28.44 -11.95
CA ASP A 449 -5.68 -29.71 -12.30
C ASP A 449 -7.12 -29.77 -11.78
N ALA A 450 -7.99 -30.40 -12.56
CA ALA A 450 -9.44 -30.42 -12.38
C ALA A 450 -9.95 -31.03 -11.04
N MET A 451 -9.05 -31.50 -10.17
CA MET A 451 -9.36 -32.04 -8.85
C MET A 451 -9.79 -30.96 -7.83
N ASN A 452 -9.22 -29.75 -7.88
CA ASN A 452 -9.47 -28.71 -6.87
C ASN A 452 -10.92 -28.17 -6.91
N MET A 453 -11.60 -28.31 -8.05
CA MET A 453 -12.99 -27.85 -8.22
C MET A 453 -14.04 -28.88 -7.74
N LEU A 454 -13.69 -30.17 -7.65
CA LEU A 454 -14.61 -31.24 -7.24
C LEU A 454 -14.86 -31.25 -5.72
N ALA A 455 -13.85 -30.90 -4.91
CA ALA A 455 -13.99 -30.77 -3.46
C ALA A 455 -14.98 -29.66 -3.06
N LEU A 456 -15.04 -28.57 -3.84
CA LEU A 456 -15.98 -27.46 -3.67
C LEU A 456 -17.44 -27.85 -3.97
N LEU A 457 -17.68 -28.79 -4.89
CA LEU A 457 -19.02 -29.24 -5.27
C LEU A 457 -19.60 -30.27 -4.29
N GLN A 458 -18.76 -31.03 -3.58
CA GLN A 458 -19.21 -31.98 -2.56
C GLN A 458 -19.61 -31.33 -1.23
N LEU A 459 -19.11 -30.12 -0.95
CA LEU A 459 -19.48 -29.29 0.20
C LEU A 459 -20.93 -28.76 0.17
N LEU A 460 -21.63 -28.85 -0.98
CA LEU A 460 -22.95 -28.26 -1.19
C LEU A 460 -24.08 -29.31 -1.29
N GLY A 461 -24.06 -30.32 -0.41
CA GLY A 461 -25.00 -31.45 -0.37
C GLY A 461 -26.42 -31.17 -0.87
N ASN A 462 -26.84 -31.96 -1.86
CA ASN A 462 -28.16 -31.91 -2.48
C ASN A 462 -28.96 -33.14 -2.03
N PRO A 463 -30.23 -33.02 -1.61
CA PRO A 463 -31.13 -34.17 -1.58
C PRO A 463 -32.29 -34.02 -2.57
N LEU A 464 -32.51 -35.13 -3.31
CA LEU A 464 -33.72 -35.56 -4.04
C LEU A 464 -33.92 -34.96 -5.45
N ALA A 465 -33.65 -35.70 -6.53
CA ALA A 465 -34.32 -36.90 -7.07
C ALA A 465 -35.62 -36.61 -7.85
N ASN A 466 -35.47 -36.62 -9.18
CA ASN A 466 -36.35 -37.22 -10.20
C ASN A 466 -36.43 -36.34 -11.46
N LEU A 467 -35.69 -36.73 -12.51
CA LEU A 467 -36.11 -36.60 -13.90
C LEU A 467 -35.24 -37.53 -14.76
N THR A 468 -35.93 -38.38 -15.51
CA THR A 468 -35.43 -39.46 -16.36
C THR A 468 -34.75 -38.94 -17.62
N SER A 469 -33.52 -39.42 -17.83
CA SER A 469 -32.79 -39.65 -19.09
C SER A 469 -32.91 -38.65 -20.26
N ALA A 470 -31.79 -37.97 -20.54
CA ALA A 470 -31.18 -37.86 -21.86
C ALA A 470 -29.71 -37.46 -21.68
N THR A 471 -28.80 -38.38 -22.00
CA THR A 471 -27.36 -38.22 -21.84
C THR A 471 -26.82 -37.26 -22.90
N LEU A 472 -26.37 -36.08 -22.48
CA LEU A 472 -25.47 -35.20 -23.25
C LEU A 472 -24.39 -34.71 -22.28
N SER A 473 -23.15 -35.16 -22.48
CA SER A 473 -22.01 -34.79 -21.64
C SER A 473 -21.65 -33.32 -21.82
N TRP A 474 -21.98 -32.51 -20.82
CA TRP A 474 -21.49 -31.13 -20.67
C TRP A 474 -21.00 -30.95 -19.24
N LYS A 475 -19.73 -30.56 -19.11
CA LYS A 475 -19.02 -30.35 -17.83
C LYS A 475 -19.21 -28.89 -17.40
N SER A 476 -19.75 -28.73 -16.20
CA SER A 476 -19.82 -27.54 -15.34
C SER A 476 -20.82 -26.44 -15.72
N ARG A 477 -22.09 -26.63 -15.31
CA ARG A 477 -23.06 -25.56 -15.02
C ARG A 477 -23.40 -25.58 -13.51
N ASN A 478 -23.60 -24.37 -12.98
CA ASN A 478 -24.25 -24.00 -11.70
C ASN A 478 -23.36 -23.97 -10.44
N MET A 479 -22.91 -22.77 -10.05
CA MET A 479 -22.72 -22.43 -8.63
C MET A 479 -23.63 -21.26 -8.25
N HIS A 480 -24.62 -21.57 -7.42
CA HIS A 480 -25.18 -20.63 -6.46
C HIS A 480 -24.25 -20.60 -5.24
N TYR A 481 -23.82 -19.42 -4.81
CA TYR A 481 -23.10 -19.28 -3.54
C TYR A 481 -24.10 -19.14 -2.39
N ALA A 482 -23.97 -20.00 -1.37
CA ALA A 482 -24.42 -19.75 -0.01
C ALA A 482 -23.17 -19.61 0.87
N ILE A 483 -23.00 -18.46 1.51
CA ILE A 483 -21.94 -18.23 2.50
C ILE A 483 -22.47 -18.76 3.83
N VAL A 484 -21.88 -19.84 4.35
CA VAL A 484 -22.13 -20.31 5.71
C VAL A 484 -21.04 -19.72 6.61
N ILE A 485 -21.43 -18.77 7.47
CA ILE A 485 -20.60 -18.34 8.61
C ILE A 485 -20.89 -19.34 9.73
N ALA A 486 -19.95 -20.25 10.01
CA ALA A 486 -20.00 -21.06 11.22
C ALA A 486 -19.34 -20.28 12.36
N SER A 487 -20.14 -19.65 13.21
CA SER A 487 -19.72 -19.18 14.53
C SER A 487 -20.01 -20.28 15.53
N ASP A 488 -18.98 -20.91 16.07
CA ASP A 488 -19.11 -21.68 17.30
C ASP A 488 -18.09 -21.17 18.31
N THR A 489 -18.57 -20.37 19.25
CA THR A 489 -17.95 -20.11 20.56
C THR A 489 -18.98 -19.42 21.43
N THR A 490 -19.71 -20.22 22.21
CA THR A 490 -20.33 -19.77 23.45
C THR A 490 -19.25 -19.31 24.43
N LEU A 491 -19.23 -18.03 24.79
CA LEU A 491 -19.10 -17.53 26.19
C LEU A 491 -18.96 -16.01 26.26
N GLY A 492 -19.81 -15.38 27.09
CA GLY A 492 -19.48 -14.16 27.84
C GLY A 492 -19.85 -12.82 27.20
N ILE A 493 -21.05 -12.34 27.49
CA ILE A 493 -21.54 -11.00 27.16
C ILE A 493 -20.66 -9.93 27.82
N GLY A 494 -20.08 -9.05 27.00
CA GLY A 494 -19.42 -7.80 27.39
C GLY A 494 -19.49 -6.82 26.23
N VAL A 495 -20.52 -5.98 26.23
CA VAL A 495 -20.92 -5.09 25.12
C VAL A 495 -19.96 -3.89 24.98
N SER A 496 -19.49 -3.63 23.75
CA SER A 496 -19.03 -2.31 23.30
C SER A 496 -19.39 -2.12 21.82
N PRO A 497 -20.22 -1.12 21.43
CA PRO A 497 -20.84 -1.10 20.11
C PRO A 497 -20.22 -0.04 19.17
N THR A 498 -19.15 -0.37 18.43
CA THR A 498 -18.73 0.41 17.25
C THR A 498 -17.80 -0.40 16.32
N ALA A 499 -18.35 -1.28 15.46
CA ALA A 499 -17.67 -1.77 14.25
C ALA A 499 -18.55 -2.64 13.32
N GLN A 500 -19.58 -3.32 13.83
CA GLN A 500 -20.16 -4.47 13.11
C GLN A 500 -21.23 -4.18 12.04
N ASN A 501 -21.61 -2.93 11.77
CA ASN A 501 -22.75 -2.66 10.86
C ASN A 501 -22.40 -2.44 9.38
N TYR A 502 -21.14 -2.54 8.97
CA TYR A 502 -20.73 -2.25 7.58
C TYR A 502 -20.33 -3.46 6.73
N GLU A 503 -20.03 -4.61 7.34
CA GLU A 503 -19.43 -5.76 6.62
C GLU A 503 -20.43 -6.63 5.83
N ILE A 504 -21.75 -6.49 6.03
CA ILE A 504 -22.73 -7.39 5.39
C ILE A 504 -23.53 -6.69 4.27
N ARG A 505 -23.57 -5.35 4.21
CA ARG A 505 -24.43 -4.64 3.24
C ARG A 505 -23.87 -4.57 1.82
N GLY A 506 -22.56 -4.74 1.63
CA GLY A 506 -21.93 -4.75 0.29
C GLY A 506 -22.26 -6.04 -0.50
N LEU A 507 -22.20 -7.19 0.15
CA LEU A 507 -22.51 -8.49 -0.45
C LEU A 507 -24.02 -8.71 -0.62
N ALA A 508 -24.86 -8.21 0.29
CA ALA A 508 -26.32 -8.36 0.20
C ALA A 508 -26.94 -7.57 -0.98
N LYS A 509 -26.32 -6.48 -1.43
CA LYS A 509 -26.84 -5.67 -2.56
C LYS A 509 -26.56 -6.27 -3.94
N LEU A 510 -25.68 -7.27 -4.03
CA LEU A 510 -25.40 -8.06 -5.24
C LEU A 510 -26.40 -9.21 -5.45
N LEU A 511 -27.27 -9.49 -4.47
CA LEU A 511 -28.21 -10.62 -4.50
C LEU A 511 -29.70 -10.23 -4.57
N GLN A 512 -30.03 -8.95 -4.70
CA GLN A 512 -31.42 -8.53 -5.00
C GLN A 512 -31.59 -8.16 -6.47
N ILE A 513 -31.83 -9.18 -7.30
CA ILE A 513 -32.65 -9.01 -8.51
C ILE A 513 -33.94 -9.80 -8.29
N LYS A 514 -35.05 -9.07 -8.40
CA LYS A 514 -36.43 -9.48 -8.18
C LYS A 514 -36.77 -10.79 -8.88
N ARG A 515 -37.39 -11.70 -8.13
CA ARG A 515 -38.40 -12.62 -8.67
C ARG A 515 -39.60 -11.79 -9.13
N SER A 516 -39.89 -11.84 -10.42
CA SER A 516 -41.22 -11.69 -11.00
C SER A 516 -41.28 -12.61 -12.21
#